data_AF-Q8BGF1-F1
#
_entry.id   AF-Q8BGF1-F1
#
_cell.length_a   1.000
_cell.length_b   1.000
_cell.length_c   1.000
_cell.angle_alpha   90.00
_cell.angle_beta   90.00
_cell.angle_gamma   90.00
#
_symmetry.space_group_name_H-M   'P 1'
#
loop_
_entity.id
_entity.type
_entity.pdbx_description
1 polymer ?
#
loop_
_entity_poly.entity_id
_entity_poly.type
_entity_poly.pdbx_seq_one_letter_code
_entity_poly.pdbx_strand_id
1 'polypeptide(L)' 'NENPLRALYLIATNGTPELQNPEKLSPIFRDFLNRCLEMDVEKRGSAKELLQHPFLKLAKPLSSLTPLILAAKEAMKSNR' A
#
# COMPACT_ATOMS: atom_id res chain seq x y z
N ASN A 1 14.31 -1.13 14.38
CA ASN A 1 15.37 -0.97 13.36
C ASN A 1 15.54 -2.32 12.68
N GLU A 2 14.85 -2.55 11.57
CA GLU A 2 14.97 -3.82 10.83
C GLU A 2 16.24 -3.82 9.98
N ASN A 3 16.94 -4.94 9.93
CA ASN A 3 18.18 -5.07 9.18
C ASN A 3 17.88 -5.06 7.67
N PRO A 4 18.43 -4.11 6.88
CA PRO A 4 18.20 -4.01 5.43
C PRO A 4 18.50 -5.29 4.66
N LEU A 5 19.52 -6.06 5.09
CA LEU A 5 19.87 -7.34 4.48
C LEU A 5 18.78 -8.39 4.67
N ARG A 6 18.11 -8.38 5.83
CA ARG A 6 16.99 -9.28 6.10
C ARG A 6 15.80 -8.95 5.19
N ALA A 7 15.52 -7.66 4.98
CA ALA A 7 14.44 -7.23 4.08
C ALA A 7 14.72 -7.65 2.63
N LEU A 8 15.95 -7.41 2.14
CA LEU A 8 16.37 -7.82 0.80
C LEU A 8 16.25 -9.34 0.59
N TYR A 9 16.72 -10.12 1.58
CA TYR A 9 16.59 -11.58 1.55
C TYR A 9 15.12 -12.01 1.47
N LEU A 10 14.26 -11.49 2.35
CA LEU A 10 12.85 -11.86 2.39
C LEU A 10 12.10 -11.49 1.10
N ILE A 11 12.42 -10.35 0.48
CA ILE A 11 11.83 -9.95 -0.82
C ILE A 11 12.23 -10.95 -1.92
N ALA A 12 13.50 -11.35 -1.96
CA ALA A 12 13.99 -12.28 -2.95
C ALA A 12 13.43 -13.70 -2.77
N THR A 13 13.21 -14.14 -1.52
CA THR A 13 12.78 -15.52 -1.23
C THR A 13 11.28 -15.72 -1.14
N ASN A 14 10.52 -14.71 -0.70
CA ASN A 14 9.11 -14.90 -0.33
C ASN A 14 8.14 -14.38 -1.41
N GLY A 15 8.64 -13.72 -2.46
CA GLY A 15 7.79 -13.20 -3.54
C GLY A 15 6.80 -12.14 -3.05
N THR A 16 5.57 -12.18 -3.55
CA THR A 16 4.51 -11.25 -3.16
C THR A 16 4.19 -11.39 -1.66
N PRO A 17 4.26 -10.29 -0.88
CA PRO A 17 4.01 -10.37 0.56
C PRO A 17 2.55 -10.71 0.85
N GLU A 18 2.33 -11.52 1.89
CA GLU A 18 0.99 -11.82 2.39
C GLU A 18 0.46 -10.70 3.27
N LEU A 19 -0.82 -10.40 3.13
CA LEU A 19 -1.52 -9.47 4.01
C LEU A 19 -1.84 -10.18 5.33
N GLN A 20 -1.56 -9.54 6.48
CA GLN A 20 -1.85 -10.13 7.80
C GLN A 20 -3.35 -10.33 8.06
N ASN A 21 -4.20 -9.43 7.55
CA ASN A 21 -5.65 -9.45 7.72
C ASN A 21 -6.35 -9.10 6.40
N PRO A 22 -6.29 -9.96 5.36
CA PRO A 22 -6.86 -9.66 4.06
C PRO A 22 -8.36 -9.38 4.11
N GLU A 23 -9.08 -9.98 5.07
CA GLU A 23 -10.52 -9.81 5.32
C GLU A 23 -10.91 -8.37 5.72
N LYS A 24 -9.99 -7.60 6.30
CA LYS A 24 -10.22 -6.19 6.65
C LYS A 24 -10.20 -5.26 5.44
N LEU A 25 -9.69 -5.74 4.30
CA LEU A 25 -9.62 -4.96 3.07
C LEU A 25 -10.80 -5.30 2.16
N SER A 26 -11.22 -4.36 1.32
CA SER A 26 -12.21 -4.67 0.29
C SER A 26 -11.60 -5.58 -0.78
N PRO A 27 -12.41 -6.43 -1.46
CA PRO A 27 -11.92 -7.22 -2.59
C PRO A 27 -11.23 -6.38 -3.67
N ILE A 28 -11.77 -5.19 -3.96
CA ILE A 28 -11.24 -4.25 -4.95
C ILE A 28 -9.87 -3.71 -4.53
N PHE A 29 -9.67 -3.45 -3.23
CA PHE A 29 -8.36 -3.00 -2.74
C PHE A 29 -7.33 -4.13 -2.78
N ARG A 30 -7.71 -5.36 -2.44
CA ARG A 30 -6.83 -6.53 -2.58
C ARG A 30 -6.41 -6.74 -4.03
N ASP A 31 -7.33 -6.64 -4.99
CA ASP A 31 -7.00 -6.75 -6.43
C ASP A 31 -5.99 -5.67 -6.87
N PHE A 32 -6.19 -4.43 -6.41
CA PHE A 32 -5.25 -3.35 -6.69
C PHE A 32 -3.83 -3.65 -6.16
N LEU A 33 -3.72 -4.16 -4.93
CA LEU A 33 -2.43 -4.54 -4.35
C LEU A 33 -1.77 -5.68 -5.11
N ASN A 34 -2.55 -6.70 -5.52
CA ASN A 34 -2.02 -7.81 -6.32
C ASN A 34 -1.45 -7.33 -7.65
N ARG A 35 -2.13 -6.41 -8.36
CA ARG A 35 -1.62 -5.83 -9.61
C ARG A 35 -0.33 -5.02 -9.42
N CYS A 36 -0.17 -4.36 -8.28
CA CYS A 36 1.03 -3.60 -7.93
C CYS A 36 2.21 -4.52 -7.55
N LEU A 37 1.92 -5.62 -6.88
CA LEU A 37 2.92 -6.53 -6.28
C LEU A 37 3.11 -7.83 -7.08
N GLU A 38 2.67 -7.84 -8.35
CA GLU A 38 2.88 -8.94 -9.28
C GLU A 38 4.39 -9.16 -9.50
N MET A 39 4.82 -10.41 -9.41
CA MET A 39 6.23 -10.80 -9.49
C MET A 39 6.74 -10.74 -10.93
N ASP A 40 5.90 -11.12 -11.89
CA ASP A 40 6.19 -11.04 -13.31
C ASP A 40 6.09 -9.60 -13.79
N VAL A 41 7.22 -9.00 -14.18
CA VAL A 41 7.30 -7.59 -14.57
C VAL A 41 6.39 -7.26 -15.75
N GLU A 42 6.24 -8.19 -16.69
CA GLU A 42 5.39 -7.99 -17.88
C GLU A 42 3.89 -8.04 -17.54
N LYS A 43 3.52 -8.66 -16.41
CA LYS A 43 2.13 -8.71 -15.92
C LYS A 43 1.84 -7.63 -14.89
N ARG A 44 2.87 -7.05 -14.27
CA ARG A 44 2.71 -5.98 -13.28
C ARG A 44 2.12 -4.74 -13.94
N GLY A 45 1.07 -4.21 -13.33
CA GLY A 45 0.38 -3.05 -13.87
C GLY A 45 1.30 -1.83 -13.95
N SER A 46 1.37 -1.19 -15.12
CA SER A 46 2.01 0.10 -15.28
C SER A 46 1.23 1.20 -14.55
N ALA A 47 1.87 2.34 -14.29
CA ALA A 47 1.20 3.48 -13.68
C ALA A 47 -0.04 3.92 -14.48
N LYS A 48 0.03 3.89 -15.82
CA LYS A 48 -1.09 4.27 -16.70
C LYS A 48 -2.28 3.32 -16.53
N GLU A 49 -2.03 2.02 -16.40
CA GLU A 49 -3.08 1.01 -16.21
C GLU A 49 -3.65 1.07 -14.79
N LEU A 50 -2.80 1.20 -13.78
CA LEU A 50 -3.22 1.27 -12.38
C LEU A 50 -4.07 2.51 -12.08
N LEU A 51 -3.81 3.64 -12.75
CA LEU A 51 -4.66 4.84 -12.67
C LEU A 51 -6.11 4.59 -13.13
N GLN A 52 -6.33 3.62 -14.01
CA GLN A 52 -7.66 3.24 -14.49
C GLN A 52 -8.35 2.21 -13.59
N HIS A 53 -7.64 1.67 -12.59
CA HIS A 53 -8.17 0.62 -11.71
C HIS A 53 -9.37 1.11 -10.90
N PRO A 54 -10.44 0.29 -10.72
CA PRO A 54 -11.65 0.70 -9.98
C PRO A 54 -11.38 1.19 -8.55
N PHE A 55 -10.33 0.69 -7.89
CA PHE A 55 -9.95 1.14 -6.55
C PHE A 55 -9.71 2.66 -6.49
N LEU A 56 -9.00 3.23 -7.46
CA LEU A 56 -8.67 4.66 -7.46
C LEU A 56 -9.87 5.54 -7.80
N LYS A 57 -10.94 4.97 -8.38
CA LYS A 57 -12.22 5.67 -8.55
C LYS A 57 -12.96 5.88 -7.22
N LEU A 58 -12.58 5.15 -6.17
CA LEU A 58 -13.10 5.32 -4.80
C LEU A 58 -12.35 6.40 -4.00
N ALA A 59 -11.37 7.08 -4.62
CA ALA A 59 -10.58 8.10 -3.95
C ALA A 59 -11.47 9.23 -3.44
N LYS A 60 -11.21 9.66 -2.20
CA LYS A 60 -11.87 10.81 -1.60
C LYS A 60 -11.13 12.11 -1.98
N PRO A 61 -11.79 13.28 -1.93
CA PRO A 61 -11.12 14.56 -2.10
C PRO A 61 -9.96 14.74 -1.12
N LEU A 62 -8.90 15.45 -1.52
CA LEU A 62 -7.71 15.65 -0.68
C LEU A 62 -8.01 16.27 0.69
N SER A 63 -9.08 17.06 0.78
CA SER A 63 -9.57 17.63 2.05
C SER A 63 -9.92 16.57 3.10
N SER A 64 -10.23 15.32 2.71
CA SER A 64 -10.46 14.25 3.67
C SER A 64 -9.22 13.85 4.47
N LEU A 65 -8.02 14.24 4.02
CA LEU A 65 -6.75 13.98 4.72
C LEU A 65 -6.46 15.01 5.82
N THR A 66 -7.09 16.19 5.80
CA THR A 66 -6.80 17.27 6.76
C THR A 66 -6.90 16.82 8.22
N PRO A 67 -7.95 16.09 8.66
CA PRO A 67 -8.03 15.62 10.05
C PRO A 67 -6.89 14.68 10.43
N LEU A 68 -6.49 13.79 9.51
CA LEU A 68 -5.39 12.84 9.73
C LEU A 68 -4.04 13.56 9.86
N ILE A 69 -3.82 14.59 9.05
CA ILE A 69 -2.60 15.41 9.09
C ILE A 69 -2.51 16.15 10.44
N LEU A 70 -3.60 16.72 10.93
CA LEU A 70 -3.63 17.39 12.23
C LEU A 70 -3.36 16.42 13.38
N ALA A 71 -4.05 15.28 13.39
CA ALA A 71 -3.84 14.23 14.40
C ALA A 71 -2.38 13.72 14.42
N ALA A 72 -1.77 13.50 13.25
CA ALA A 72 -0.37 13.10 13.16
C ALA A 72 0.58 14.19 13.72
N LYS A 73 0.32 15.47 13.44
CA LYS A 73 1.11 16.59 13.99
C LYS A 73 1.00 16.69 15.51
N GLU A 74 -0.17 16.43 16.07
CA GLU A 74 -0.39 16.42 17.52
C GLU A 74 0.34 15.25 18.20
N ALA A 75 0.23 14.04 17.65
CA ALA A 75 0.94 12.87 18.16
C ALA A 75 2.47 13.06 18.15
N MET A 76 3.00 13.70 17.11
CA MET A 76 4.43 14.04 17.04
C MET A 76 4.86 15.08 18.08
N LYS A 77 3.95 15.95 18.54
CA LYS A 77 4.23 16.93 19.60
C LYS A 77 4.16 16.29 20.99
N SER A 78 3.24 15.35 21.23
CA SER A 78 3.14 14.68 22.53
C SER A 78 4.25 13.64 22.77
N ASN A 79 4.90 13.16 21.69
CA ASN A 79 6.06 12.27 21.76
C ASN A 79 7.41 13.00 21.90
N ARG A 80 7.39 14.34 22.04
CA ARG A 80 8.55 15.17 22.36
C ARG A 80 8.47 15.61 23.81
#